data_AF-A0A3R7C555-F1
#
_entry.id   AF-A0A3R7C555-F1
#
_cell.length_a   1.000
_cell.length_b   1.000
_cell.length_c   1.000
_cell.angle_alpha   90.00
_cell.angle_beta   90.00
_cell.angle_gamma   90.00
#
_symmetry.space_group_name_H-M   'P 1'
#
loop_
_entity.id
_entity.type
_entity.pdbx_description
1 polymer ?
#
loop_
_entity_poly.entity_id
_entity_poly.type
_entity_poly.pdbx_seq_one_letter_code
_entity_poly.pdbx_strand_id
1 'polypeptide(L)'
;MSLTEELRRYAESLRLDFIGFCSVDALNEAPEDRRPNAYLRDAVSVISIGYKLNYASIQNLPKSRSAYMLEHDYANRHLDEASHLITRFLEKRGFQAIG
;
A
#
# COMPACT_ATOMS: atom_id res chain seq x y z
N MET A 1 6.40 -7.70 -20.65
CA MET A 1 5.36 -7.47 -19.63
C MET A 1 5.41 -5.99 -19.25
N SER A 2 4.29 -5.34 -18.92
CA SER A 2 4.36 -3.95 -18.44
C SER A 2 4.81 -3.91 -16.98
N LEU A 3 5.40 -2.80 -16.54
CA LEU A 3 5.80 -2.60 -15.14
C LEU A 3 4.63 -2.82 -14.18
N THR A 4 3.44 -2.34 -14.55
CA THR A 4 2.20 -2.50 -13.76
C THR A 4 1.84 -3.97 -13.57
N GLU A 5 1.94 -4.78 -14.62
CA GLU A 5 1.64 -6.21 -14.56
C GLU A 5 2.68 -6.96 -13.71
N GLU A 6 3.96 -6.58 -13.81
CA GLU A 6 4.99 -7.12 -12.92
C GLU A 6 4.74 -6.75 -11.45
N LEU A 7 4.33 -5.51 -11.17
CA LEU A 7 3.99 -5.09 -9.82
C LEU A 7 2.77 -5.80 -9.25
N ARG A 8 1.73 -6.05 -10.07
CA ARG A 8 0.54 -6.81 -9.63
C ARG A 8 0.93 -8.22 -9.17
N ARG A 9 1.71 -8.92 -9.99
CA ARG A 9 2.20 -10.27 -9.63
C ARG A 9 3.13 -10.24 -8.43
N TYR A 10 3.95 -9.20 -8.30
CA TYR A 10 4.79 -9.04 -7.13
C TYR A 10 3.95 -8.82 -5.87
N ALA A 11 2.94 -7.95 -5.92
CA ALA A 11 2.01 -7.72 -4.82
C ALA A 11 1.26 -9.00 -4.40
N GLU A 12 0.82 -9.81 -5.36
CA GLU A 12 0.24 -11.14 -5.09
C GLU A 12 1.24 -12.05 -4.36
N SER A 13 2.52 -12.07 -4.79
CA SER A 13 3.56 -12.84 -4.11
C SER A 13 3.86 -12.35 -2.70
N LEU A 14 3.60 -11.07 -2.43
CA LEU A 14 3.68 -10.44 -1.11
C LEU A 14 2.43 -10.66 -0.27
N ARG A 15 1.41 -11.38 -0.76
CA ARG A 15 0.12 -11.64 -0.08
C ARG A 15 -0.73 -10.39 0.18
N LEU A 16 -0.62 -9.40 -0.69
CA LEU A 16 -1.56 -8.28 -0.71
C LEU A 16 -2.84 -8.70 -1.44
N ASP A 17 -4.00 -8.31 -0.92
CA ASP A 17 -5.29 -8.57 -1.54
C ASP A 17 -5.61 -7.55 -2.64
N PHE A 18 -5.11 -6.32 -2.51
CA PHE A 18 -5.40 -5.22 -3.42
C PHE A 18 -4.15 -4.42 -3.75
N ILE A 19 -4.06 -4.00 -5.02
CA ILE A 19 -3.12 -2.98 -5.48
C ILE A 19 -3.79 -2.07 -6.51
N GLY A 20 -3.71 -0.77 -6.26
CA GLY A 20 -4.24 0.31 -7.09
C GLY A 20 -3.13 1.27 -7.52
N PHE A 21 -3.36 1.92 -8.65
CA PHE A 21 -2.42 2.88 -9.24
C PHE A 21 -3.21 4.14 -9.61
N CYS A 22 -2.65 5.31 -9.34
CA CYS A 22 -3.30 6.58 -9.60
C CYS A 22 -2.26 7.62 -10.07
N SER A 23 -2.64 8.52 -10.98
CA SER A 23 -1.80 9.70 -11.27
C SER A 23 -1.77 10.61 -10.04
N VAL A 24 -0.65 11.31 -9.80
CA VAL A 24 -0.60 12.36 -8.78
C VAL A 24 -1.62 13.47 -9.02
N ASP A 25 -2.04 13.67 -10.29
CA ASP A 25 -3.03 14.69 -10.65
C ASP A 25 -4.39 14.49 -9.98
N ALA A 26 -4.75 13.24 -9.68
CA ALA A 26 -5.99 12.92 -8.98
C ALA A 26 -6.00 13.44 -7.53
N LEU A 27 -4.83 13.84 -7.01
CA LEU A 27 -4.64 14.37 -5.66
C LEU A 27 -4.35 15.87 -5.66
N ASN A 28 -4.60 16.57 -6.76
CA ASN A 28 -4.40 18.04 -6.84
C ASN A 28 -5.31 18.82 -5.87
N GLU A 29 -6.44 18.25 -5.44
CA GLU A 29 -7.32 18.87 -4.43
C GLU A 29 -6.83 18.67 -2.98
N ALA A 30 -5.81 17.84 -2.76
CA ALA A 30 -5.22 17.68 -1.43
C ALA A 30 -4.49 18.97 -0.99
N PRO A 31 -4.40 19.24 0.33
CA PRO A 31 -3.55 20.29 0.88
C PRO A 31 -2.14 20.21 0.30
N GLU A 32 -1.54 21.36 -0.01
CA GLU A 32 -0.27 21.43 -0.76
C GLU A 32 0.87 20.68 -0.07
N ASP A 33 0.93 20.73 1.27
CA ASP A 33 1.90 20.03 2.12
C ASP A 33 1.66 18.51 2.20
N ARG A 34 0.52 18.03 1.70
CA ARG A 34 0.12 16.62 1.69
C ARG A 34 0.02 16.03 0.28
N ARG A 35 0.31 16.81 -0.76
CA ARG A 35 0.37 16.30 -2.14
C ARG A 35 1.58 15.36 -2.28
N PRO A 36 1.51 14.35 -3.17
CA PRO A 36 2.64 13.44 -3.40
C PRO A 36 3.95 14.18 -3.72
N ASN A 37 3.86 15.25 -4.51
CA ASN A 37 5.01 16.07 -4.91
C ASN A 37 5.67 16.84 -3.76
N ALA A 38 4.99 17.01 -2.62
CA ALA A 38 5.61 17.57 -1.42
C ALA A 38 6.62 16.61 -0.78
N TYR A 39 6.42 15.30 -0.94
CA TYR A 39 7.30 14.25 -0.40
C TYR A 39 8.33 13.78 -1.43
N LEU A 40 7.94 13.68 -2.71
CA LEU A 40 8.81 13.31 -3.82
C LEU A 40 8.53 14.24 -5.00
N ARG A 41 9.40 15.25 -5.19
CA ARG A 41 9.20 16.37 -6.13
C ARG A 41 8.69 15.94 -7.51
N ASP A 42 9.33 14.91 -8.08
CA ASP A 42 9.05 14.43 -9.44
C ASP A 42 8.12 13.21 -9.47
N ALA A 43 7.32 13.00 -8.42
CA ALA A 43 6.32 11.93 -8.39
C ALA A 43 5.29 12.11 -9.50
N VAL A 44 5.02 11.02 -10.22
CA VAL A 44 4.02 10.96 -11.31
C VAL A 44 2.89 9.98 -11.03
N SER A 45 3.06 9.09 -10.05
CA SER A 45 2.10 8.04 -9.72
C SER A 45 2.10 7.76 -8.23
N VAL A 46 0.94 7.35 -7.73
CA VAL A 46 0.72 6.84 -6.37
C VAL A 46 0.26 5.40 -6.47
N ILE A 47 0.84 4.55 -5.63
CA ILE A 47 0.49 3.14 -5.50
C ILE A 47 -0.19 2.96 -4.15
N SER A 48 -1.39 2.39 -4.15
CA SER A 48 -2.13 2.04 -2.93
C SER A 48 -2.21 0.53 -2.81
N ILE A 49 -1.92 0.00 -1.63
CA ILE A 49 -1.96 -1.43 -1.32
C ILE A 49 -2.98 -1.70 -0.23
N GLY A 50 -3.60 -2.88 -0.27
CA GLY A 50 -4.62 -3.28 0.68
C GLY A 50 -4.47 -4.71 1.14
N TYR A 51 -4.75 -4.92 2.43
CA TYR A 51 -4.80 -6.22 3.08
C TYR A 51 -6.16 -6.40 3.74
N LYS A 52 -6.79 -7.55 3.51
CA LYS A 52 -8.13 -7.86 4.00
C LYS A 52 -8.06 -8.51 5.37
N LEU A 53 -8.68 -7.88 6.35
CA LEU A 53 -8.85 -8.46 7.68
C LEU A 53 -9.91 -9.57 7.69
N ASN A 54 -9.74 -10.53 8.60
CA ASN A 54 -10.68 -11.60 8.90
C ASN A 54 -11.98 -11.01 9.42
N TYR A 55 -13.05 -11.33 8.69
CA TYR A 55 -14.35 -10.71 8.88
C TYR A 55 -14.98 -11.04 10.25
N ALA A 56 -14.78 -12.28 10.73
CA ALA A 56 -15.33 -12.73 11.99
C ALA A 56 -14.81 -11.93 13.20
N SER A 57 -13.54 -11.52 13.18
CA SER A 57 -12.94 -10.68 14.22
C SER A 57 -13.62 -9.32 14.32
N ILE A 58 -14.06 -8.76 13.18
CA ILE A 58 -14.71 -7.45 13.11
C ILE A 58 -16.20 -7.56 13.46
N GLN A 59 -16.91 -8.53 12.86
CA GLN A 59 -18.35 -8.68 13.01
C GLN A 59 -18.80 -9.03 14.44
N ASN A 60 -17.91 -9.61 15.25
CA ASN A 60 -18.22 -10.02 16.62
C ASN A 60 -17.69 -9.05 17.69
N LEU A 61 -17.30 -7.83 17.29
CA LEU A 61 -16.90 -6.80 18.24
C LEU A 61 -18.10 -6.42 19.14
N PRO A 62 -17.85 -6.12 20.43
CA PRO A 62 -16.54 -6.02 21.08
C PRO A 62 -15.98 -7.36 21.63
N LYS A 63 -16.72 -8.48 21.54
CA LYS A 63 -16.33 -9.76 22.16
C LYS A 63 -15.03 -10.33 21.57
N SER A 64 -14.80 -10.11 20.28
CA SER A 64 -13.59 -10.52 19.53
C SER A 64 -12.48 -9.47 19.53
N ARG A 65 -12.52 -8.46 20.42
CA ARG A 65 -11.55 -7.34 20.39
C ARG A 65 -10.09 -7.80 20.43
N SER A 66 -9.75 -8.80 21.23
CA SER A 66 -8.38 -9.33 21.29
C SER A 66 -7.91 -9.90 19.95
N ALA A 67 -8.76 -10.66 19.27
CA ALA A 67 -8.46 -11.21 17.94
C ALA A 67 -8.34 -10.10 16.89
N TYR A 68 -9.24 -9.11 16.91
CA TYR A 68 -9.16 -7.94 16.03
C TYR A 68 -7.87 -7.15 16.24
N MET A 69 -7.44 -6.91 17.49
CA MET A 69 -6.20 -6.18 17.77
C MET A 69 -4.97 -6.93 17.25
N LEU A 70 -4.87 -8.24 17.48
CA LEU A 70 -3.76 -9.05 16.97
C LEU A 70 -3.67 -8.98 15.44
N GLU A 71 -4.82 -9.06 14.78
CA GLU A 71 -4.94 -8.98 13.34
C GLU A 71 -4.62 -7.59 12.79
N HIS A 72 -5.12 -6.54 13.43
CA HIS A 72 -4.78 -5.16 13.10
C HIS A 72 -3.26 -4.93 13.16
N ASP A 73 -2.61 -5.42 14.21
CA ASP A 73 -1.16 -5.25 14.40
C ASP A 73 -0.35 -6.09 13.42
N TYR A 74 -0.87 -7.25 13.00
CA TYR A 74 -0.27 -8.04 11.93
C TYR A 74 -0.41 -7.32 10.58
N ALA A 75 -1.62 -6.88 10.24
CA ALA A 75 -1.92 -6.24 8.96
C ALA A 75 -1.09 -4.98 8.73
N ASN A 76 -0.97 -4.10 9.73
CA ASN A 76 -0.13 -2.90 9.61
C ASN A 76 1.34 -3.25 9.38
N ARG A 77 1.92 -4.16 10.18
CA ARG A 77 3.31 -4.60 9.97
C ARG A 77 3.53 -5.23 8.59
N HIS A 78 2.55 -5.99 8.11
CA HIS A 78 2.61 -6.61 6.80
C HIS A 78 2.55 -5.57 5.67
N LEU A 79 1.67 -4.57 5.80
CA LEU A 79 1.59 -3.45 4.85
C LEU A 79 2.88 -2.62 4.85
N ASP A 80 3.48 -2.34 6.02
CA ASP A 80 4.76 -1.63 6.13
C ASP A 80 5.89 -2.40 5.41
N GLU A 81 5.99 -3.71 5.67
CA GLU A 81 6.98 -4.58 5.01
C GLU A 81 6.75 -4.63 3.49
N ALA A 82 5.50 -4.79 3.05
CA ALA A 82 5.16 -4.82 1.64
C ALA A 82 5.48 -3.49 0.94
N SER A 83 5.20 -2.35 1.59
CA SER A 83 5.52 -1.01 1.08
C SER A 83 7.03 -0.85 0.87
N HIS A 84 7.82 -1.28 1.87
CA HIS A 84 9.28 -1.29 1.76
C HIS A 84 9.77 -2.17 0.59
N LEU A 85 9.24 -3.38 0.45
CA LEU A 85 9.65 -4.31 -0.59
C LEU A 85 9.28 -3.83 -2.01
N ILE A 86 8.09 -3.24 -2.16
CA ILE A 86 7.65 -2.63 -3.42
C ILE A 86 8.55 -1.45 -3.80
N THR A 87 8.91 -0.60 -2.84
CA THR A 87 9.87 0.50 -3.05
C THR A 87 11.20 -0.04 -3.59
N ARG A 88 11.78 -1.06 -2.94
CA ARG A 88 13.02 -1.70 -3.43
C ARG A 88 12.88 -2.36 -4.80
N PHE A 89 11.71 -2.92 -5.10
CA PHE A 89 11.42 -3.51 -6.41
C PHE A 89 11.42 -2.46 -7.52
N LEU A 90 10.89 -1.27 -7.26
CA LEU A 90 10.87 -0.12 -8.16
C LEU A 90 12.27 0.49 -8.34
N GLU A 91 13.02 0.65 -7.25
CA GLU A 91 14.41 1.14 -7.29
C GLU A 91 15.30 0.27 -8.17
N LYS A 92 15.17 -1.06 -8.07
CA LYS A 92 15.90 -2.02 -8.93
C LYS A 92 15.58 -1.86 -10.43
N ARG A 93 14.49 -1.18 -10.77
CA ARG A 93 14.06 -0.88 -12.14
C ARG A 93 14.35 0.56 -12.55
N GLY A 94 15.07 1.32 -11.72
CA GLY A 94 15.50 2.69 -12.00
C GLY A 94 14.50 3.78 -11.61
N PHE A 95 13.46 3.45 -10.82
CA PHE A 95 12.49 4.43 -10.33
C PHE A 95 12.85 4.92 -8.93
N GLN A 96 12.59 6.19 -8.64
CA GLN A 96 12.56 6.70 -7.27
C GLN A 96 11.19 6.44 -6.66
N ALA A 97 11.14 5.92 -5.44
CA ALA A 97 9.91 5.62 -4.72
C ALA A 97 10.07 5.88 -3.22
N ILE A 98 8.98 6.20 -2.54
CA ILE A 98 8.88 6.36 -1.09
C ILE A 98 7.65 5.58 -0.64
N GLY A 99 7.79 4.79 0.42
CA GLY A 99 6.73 3.94 0.94
C GLY A 99 6.94 3.61 2.41
#